data_AF-A0A0E0IAV6-F1
#
_entry.id   AF-A0A0E0IAV6-F1
#
_cell.length_a   1.000
_cell.length_b   1.000
_cell.length_c   1.000
_cell.angle_alpha   90.00
_cell.angle_beta   90.00
_cell.angle_gamma   90.00
#
_symmetry.space_group_name_H-M   'P 1'
#
loop_
_entity.id
_entity.type
_entity.pdbx_description
1 polymer ?
#
loop_
_entity_poly.entity_id
_entity_poly.type
_entity_poly.pdbx_seq_one_letter_code
_entity_poly.pdbx_strand_id
1 'polypeptide(L)' 'LFISLPATHSRSSGKTLLLGPSPLPHPASATTVGSKCFAKCVTKPGSSLSGSESSCISRCVDHYIEATGIVSRALFSTTR' A
#
# COMPACT_ATOMS: atom_id res chain seq x y z
N LEU A 1 20.40 15.90 -47.91
CA LEU A 1 19.74 15.72 -46.59
C LEU A 1 20.39 14.51 -45.95
N PHE A 2 21.30 14.73 -45.00
CA PHE A 2 22.19 13.70 -44.46
C PHE A 2 21.42 12.69 -43.61
N ILE A 3 21.64 11.42 -43.94
CA ILE A 3 21.17 10.23 -43.23
C ILE A 3 22.01 10.11 -41.96
N SER A 4 21.44 10.41 -40.80
CA SER A 4 22.06 10.15 -39.50
C SER A 4 21.13 9.27 -38.68
N LEU A 5 21.38 7.97 -38.73
CA LEU A 5 20.81 6.95 -37.86
C LEU A 5 21.72 6.85 -36.61
N PRO A 6 21.35 7.37 -35.43
CA PRO A 6 22.09 7.08 -34.22
C PRO A 6 21.77 5.64 -33.78
N ALA A 7 22.80 4.80 -33.80
CA ALA A 7 22.81 3.48 -33.20
C ALA A 7 22.39 3.55 -31.73
N THR A 8 21.14 3.20 -31.43
CA THR A 8 20.67 3.00 -30.06
C THR A 8 20.89 1.54 -29.68
N HIS A 9 21.99 1.36 -28.95
CA HIS A 9 22.36 0.22 -28.12
C HIS A 9 21.23 -0.79 -27.84
N SER A 10 21.27 -1.90 -28.58
CA SER A 10 20.59 -3.15 -28.24
C SER A 10 21.17 -3.68 -26.92
N ARG A 11 20.48 -3.43 -25.80
CA ARG A 11 20.70 -4.18 -24.56
C ARG A 11 19.58 -5.19 -24.40
N SER A 12 19.70 -6.26 -25.17
CA SER A 12 19.23 -7.57 -24.76
C SER A 12 19.95 -7.93 -23.46
N SER A 13 19.33 -7.63 -22.34
CA SER A 13 19.67 -8.26 -21.07
C SER A 13 18.35 -8.66 -20.47
N GLY A 14 18.10 -9.96 -20.48
CA GLY A 14 16.91 -10.59 -19.96
C GLY A 14 16.68 -10.15 -18.53
N LYS A 15 15.91 -9.09 -18.36
CA LYS A 15 15.15 -8.91 -17.15
C LYS A 15 14.01 -9.90 -17.29
N THR A 16 14.32 -11.15 -16.93
CA THR A 16 13.31 -12.08 -16.48
C THR A 16 12.41 -11.25 -15.58
N LEU A 17 11.17 -11.07 -16.00
CA LEU A 17 10.11 -10.69 -15.10
C LEU A 17 10.04 -11.87 -14.15
N LEU A 18 10.91 -11.86 -13.15
CA LEU A 18 10.66 -12.48 -11.86
C LEU A 18 9.44 -11.74 -11.32
N LEU A 19 8.28 -12.14 -11.85
CA LEU A 19 7.07 -12.38 -11.10
C LEU A 19 7.40 -13.48 -10.08
N GLY A 20 8.39 -13.21 -9.21
CA GLY A 20 8.41 -13.84 -7.92
C GLY A 20 7.16 -13.33 -7.20
N PRO A 21 6.49 -14.17 -6.39
CA PRO A 21 5.53 -13.66 -5.44
C PRO A 21 6.31 -12.76 -4.48
N SER A 22 6.44 -11.48 -4.83
CA SER A 22 6.64 -10.46 -3.82
C SER A 22 5.59 -10.76 -2.74
N PRO A 23 5.96 -10.79 -1.45
CA PRO A 23 4.97 -10.68 -0.39
C PRO A 23 4.38 -9.28 -0.51
N LEU A 24 3.51 -9.11 -1.50
CA LEU A 24 2.56 -8.04 -1.55
C LEU A 24 1.85 -8.13 -0.21
N PRO A 25 1.90 -7.08 0.63
CA PRO A 25 1.01 -7.02 1.77
C PRO A 25 -0.37 -7.26 1.20
N HIS A 26 -0.99 -8.37 1.62
CA HIS A 26 -2.26 -8.83 1.09
C HIS A 26 -3.23 -7.64 0.95
N PRO A 27 -3.93 -7.47 -0.18
CA PRO A 27 -4.99 -6.45 -0.33
C PRO A 27 -6.20 -6.66 0.61
N ALA A 28 -6.07 -7.51 1.63
CA ALA A 28 -7.10 -7.81 2.63
C ALA A 28 -7.38 -6.67 3.62
N SER A 29 -6.67 -5.54 3.53
CA SER A 29 -6.79 -4.50 4.55
C SER A 29 -7.57 -3.27 4.13
N ALA A 30 -7.79 -2.91 2.87
CA ALA A 30 -8.54 -1.66 2.58
C ALA A 30 -9.96 -1.68 3.18
N THR A 31 -10.70 -2.78 3.00
CA THR A 31 -12.01 -2.99 3.62
C THR A 31 -11.91 -3.13 5.14
N THR A 32 -10.95 -3.92 5.63
CA THR A 32 -10.78 -4.18 7.08
C THR A 32 -10.35 -2.95 7.86
N VAL A 33 -9.42 -2.17 7.31
CA VAL A 33 -8.91 -0.90 7.86
C VAL A 33 -10.02 0.13 7.89
N GLY A 34 -10.82 0.21 6.84
CA GLY A 34 -12.04 1.02 6.83
C GLY A 34 -12.92 0.72 8.03
N SER A 35 -13.24 -0.55 8.30
CA SER A 35 -14.06 -0.94 9.44
C SER A 35 -13.39 -0.69 10.80
N LYS A 36 -12.08 -0.92 10.92
CA LYS A 36 -11.30 -0.67 12.15
C LYS A 36 -11.24 0.82 12.46
N CYS A 37 -10.93 1.64 11.46
CA CYS A 37 -10.86 3.08 11.60
C CYS A 37 -12.23 3.70 11.85
N PHE A 38 -13.27 3.22 11.18
CA PHE A 38 -14.65 3.64 11.44
C PHE A 38 -15.04 3.36 12.90
N ALA A 39 -14.82 2.14 13.40
CA ALA A 39 -15.14 1.79 14.80
C ALA A 39 -14.33 2.59 15.84
N LYS A 40 -13.18 3.14 15.46
CA LYS A 40 -12.34 3.98 16.34
C LYS A 40 -12.68 5.46 16.27
N CYS A 41 -13.07 5.95 15.10
CA CYS A 41 -13.35 7.37 14.86
C CYS A 41 -14.82 7.74 15.05
N VAL A 42 -15.75 6.80 14.85
CA VAL A 42 -17.20 7.03 14.93
C VAL A 42 -17.72 6.58 16.28
N THR A 43 -17.96 7.55 17.17
CA THR A 43 -18.48 7.31 18.53
C THR A 43 -20.00 7.29 18.60
N LYS A 44 -20.67 7.93 17.63
CA LYS A 44 -22.13 7.96 17.52
C LYS A 44 -22.52 7.76 16.05
N PRO A 45 -22.93 6.54 15.65
CA PRO A 45 -23.23 6.25 14.26
C PRO A 45 -24.42 7.10 13.79
N GLY A 46 -24.17 7.99 12.83
CA GLY A 46 -25.18 8.75 12.10
C GLY A 46 -25.27 8.29 10.65
N SER A 47 -26.22 8.84 9.89
CA SER A 47 -26.36 8.53 8.46
C SER A 47 -25.20 9.04 7.60
N SER A 48 -24.37 9.92 8.15
CA SER A 48 -23.23 10.53 7.47
C SER A 48 -22.08 10.76 8.45
N LEU A 49 -20.85 10.72 7.94
CA LEU A 49 -19.66 11.12 8.68
C LEU A 49 -19.61 12.64 8.83
N SER A 50 -19.40 13.12 10.05
CA SER A 50 -19.06 14.52 10.33
C SER A 50 -17.64 14.83 9.87
N GLY A 51 -17.32 16.11 9.62
CA GLY A 51 -16.00 16.55 9.17
C GLY A 51 -14.85 16.13 10.10
N SER A 52 -15.13 16.01 11.40
CA SER A 52 -14.15 15.51 12.38
C SER A 52 -13.88 14.01 12.22
N GLU A 53 -14.93 13.23 11.90
CA GLU A 53 -14.82 11.77 11.72
C GLU A 53 -14.09 11.44 10.42
N SER A 54 -14.39 12.16 9.33
CA SER A 54 -13.68 11.98 8.06
C SER A 54 -12.19 12.30 8.18
N SER A 55 -11.82 13.37 8.89
CA SER A 55 -10.42 13.71 9.16
C SER A 55 -9.73 12.67 10.05
N CYS A 56 -10.44 12.17 11.08
CA CYS A 56 -9.95 11.08 11.94
C CYS A 56 -9.67 9.80 11.14
N ILE A 57 -10.61 9.40 10.27
CA ILE A 57 -10.47 8.20 9.44
C ILE A 57 -9.27 8.31 8.50
N SER A 58 -9.08 9.45 7.84
CA SER A 58 -7.91 9.67 6.97
C SER A 58 -6.59 9.51 7.73
N ARG A 59 -6.50 10.07 8.94
CA ARG A 59 -5.32 9.93 9.81
C ARG A 59 -5.16 8.49 10.31
N CYS A 60 -6.25 7.82 10.67
CA CYS A 60 -6.23 6.44 11.14
C CYS A 60 -5.69 5.48 10.08
N VAL A 61 -6.14 5.62 8.83
CA VAL A 61 -5.70 4.77 7.72
C VAL A 61 -4.20 4.91 7.49
N ASP A 62 -3.69 6.14 7.44
CA ASP A 62 -2.27 6.44 7.23
C ASP A 62 -1.39 5.77 8.30
N HIS A 63 -1.73 5.97 9.58
CA HIS A 63 -1.03 5.33 10.70
C HIS A 63 -1.18 3.80 10.69
N TYR A 64 -2.34 3.27 10.30
CA TYR A 64 -2.56 1.83 10.25
C TYR A 64 -1.65 1.16 9.22
N ILE A 65 -1.48 1.78 8.05
CA ILE A 65 -0.62 1.27 6.98
C ILE A 65 0.85 1.26 7.45
N GLU A 66 1.31 2.35 8.05
CA GLU A 66 2.67 2.45 8.59
C GLU A 66 2.93 1.37 9.67
N ALA A 67 2.05 1.31 10.68
CA ALA A 67 2.17 0.34 11.77
C ALA A 67 2.11 -1.10 11.26
N THR A 68 1.22 -1.40 10.32
CA THR A 68 1.12 -2.73 9.70
C THR A 68 2.39 -3.09 8.96
N GLY A 69 3.06 -2.12 8.31
CA GLY A 69 4.35 -2.34 7.66
C GLY A 69 5.46 -2.75 8.64
N ILE A 70 5.50 -2.12 9.82
CA ILE A 70 6.46 -2.46 10.88
C ILE A 70 6.16 -3.84 11.46
N VAL A 71 4.90 -4.10 11.83
CA VAL A 71 4.46 -5.39 12.39
C VAL A 71 4.73 -6.52 11.41
N SER A 72 4.40 -6.34 10.13
CA SER A 72 4.68 -7.33 9.08
C SER A 72 6.16 -7.68 9.05
N ARG A 73 7.04 -6.68 8.99
CA ARG A 73 8.50 -6.91 9.00
C ARG A 73 8.98 -7.63 10.25
N ALA A 74 8.48 -7.24 11.43
CA ALA A 74 8.85 -7.87 12.69
C ALA A 74 8.38 -9.33 12.76
N LEU A 75 7.14 -9.62 12.35
CA LEU A 75 6.58 -10.99 12.32
C LEU A 75 7.34 -11.91 11.36
N PHE A 76 7.66 -11.44 10.15
CA PHE A 76 8.42 -12.23 9.18
C PHE A 76 9.89 -12.33 9.55
N SER A 77 10.46 -11.32 10.23
CA SER A 77 11.85 -11.36 10.71
C SER A 77 12.01 -12.24 11.97
N THR A 78 10.97 -12.41 12.78
CA THR A 78 11.03 -13.16 14.05
C THR A 78 10.60 -14.63 13.93
N THR A 79 10.23 -15.09 12.73
CA THR A 79 9.98 -16.51 12.46
C THR A 79 11.29 -17.18 12.04
N ARG A 80 12.13 -17.52 13.03
CA ARG A 80 13.25 -18.45 12.90
C ARG A 80 13.00 -19.66 13.78
#